data_AF-A0A3B9R2N3-F1
#
_entry.id   AF-A0A3B9R2N3-F1
#
_cell.length_a   1.000
_cell.length_b   1.000
_cell.length_c   1.000
_cell.angle_alpha   90.00
_cell.angle_beta   90.00
_cell.angle_gamma   90.00
#
_symmetry.space_group_name_H-M   'P 1'
#
loop_
_entity.id
_entity.type
_entity.pdbx_description
1 polymer ?
#
loop_
_entity_poly.entity_id
_entity_poly.type
_entity_poly.pdbx_seq_one_letter_code
_entity_poly.pdbx_strand_id
1 'polypeptide(L)'
;MSKFGMSQCVLGMAGELKSKGIAVNALWPHSVIATAAISNVVAGNLAFPHCRKPEIMADAAAAILSKEAAEFTGQFCIDDVLLSSEGVSDFSIYRVDPSKPLWSDFFVPEGTPEIEPVVMMSGMSI
;
A
#
# COMPACT_ATOMS: atom_id res chain seq x y z
N MET A 1 -5.79 1.77 -17.10
CA MET A 1 -7.24 1.95 -16.80
C MET A 1 -7.78 0.99 -15.75
N SER A 2 -7.39 -0.29 -15.71
CA SER A 2 -7.96 -1.27 -14.76
C SER A 2 -7.81 -0.89 -13.28
N LYS A 3 -6.61 -0.50 -12.84
CA LYS A 3 -6.34 -0.15 -11.43
C LYS A 3 -7.09 1.09 -10.95
N PHE A 4 -7.08 2.17 -11.72
CA PHE A 4 -7.82 3.39 -11.38
C PHE A 4 -9.35 3.16 -11.33
N GLY A 5 -9.88 2.30 -12.21
CA GLY A 5 -11.29 1.92 -12.18
C GLY A 5 -11.70 1.27 -10.85
N MET A 6 -10.84 0.44 -10.24
CA MET A 6 -11.10 -0.13 -8.91
C MET A 6 -11.23 0.96 -7.84
N SER A 7 -10.37 1.99 -7.89
CA SER A 7 -10.45 3.15 -7.00
C SER A 7 -11.74 3.96 -7.19
N GLN A 8 -12.22 4.11 -8.42
CA GLN A 8 -13.51 4.75 -8.69
C GLN A 8 -14.69 3.95 -8.13
N CYS A 9 -14.62 2.61 -8.18
CA CYS A 9 -15.64 1.77 -7.53
C CYS A 9 -15.66 1.97 -6.01
N VAL A 10 -14.50 2.12 -5.36
CA VAL A 10 -14.42 2.45 -3.93
C VAL A 10 -15.13 3.76 -3.63
N LEU A 11 -14.85 4.81 -4.42
CA LEU A 11 -15.49 6.11 -4.24
C LEU A 11 -17.03 6.04 -4.34
N GLY A 12 -17.56 5.32 -5.34
CA GLY A 12 -19.00 5.16 -5.52
C GLY A 12 -19.65 4.34 -4.42
N MET A 13 -19.12 3.14 -4.15
CA MET A 13 -19.70 2.20 -3.20
C MET A 13 -19.60 2.67 -1.74
N ALA A 14 -18.55 3.43 -1.39
CA ALA A 14 -18.41 4.01 -0.06
C ALA A 14 -19.59 4.94 0.28
N GLY A 15 -20.08 5.71 -0.71
CA GLY A 15 -21.27 6.55 -0.56
C GLY A 15 -22.56 5.73 -0.60
N GLU A 16 -22.71 4.86 -1.60
CA GLU A 16 -23.93 4.06 -1.82
C GLU A 16 -24.28 3.15 -0.65
N LEU A 17 -23.27 2.53 -0.02
CA LEU A 17 -23.46 1.52 1.01
C LEU A 17 -23.34 2.07 2.44
N LYS A 18 -23.07 3.37 2.61
CA LYS A 18 -22.88 3.99 3.92
C LYS A 18 -24.09 3.78 4.84
N SER A 19 -25.31 3.94 4.32
CA SER A 19 -26.55 3.75 5.09
C SER A 19 -26.81 2.29 5.48
N LYS A 20 -26.12 1.34 4.83
CA LYS A 20 -26.17 -0.09 5.14
C LYS A 20 -25.08 -0.51 6.13
N GLY A 21 -24.26 0.43 6.61
CA GLY A 21 -23.17 0.15 7.55
C GLY A 21 -22.02 -0.65 6.93
N ILE A 22 -21.81 -0.55 5.61
CA ILE A 22 -20.71 -1.24 4.92
C ILE A 22 -19.61 -0.23 4.60
N ALA A 23 -18.42 -0.45 5.15
CA ALA A 23 -17.24 0.33 4.81
C ALA A 23 -16.61 -0.17 3.50
N VAL A 24 -16.21 0.78 2.65
CA VAL A 24 -15.51 0.47 1.40
C VAL A 24 -14.29 1.38 1.32
N ASN A 25 -13.10 0.78 1.29
CA ASN A 25 -11.81 1.47 1.29
C ASN A 25 -10.87 0.82 0.27
N ALA A 26 -9.84 1.55 -0.14
CA ALA A 26 -8.71 1.03 -0.89
C ALA A 26 -7.46 0.97 0.01
N LEU A 27 -6.62 -0.04 -0.21
CA LEU A 27 -5.30 -0.15 0.41
C LEU A 27 -4.26 -0.35 -0.71
N TRP A 28 -3.17 0.38 -0.63
CA TRP A 28 -2.08 0.35 -1.59
C TRP A 28 -0.72 0.36 -0.87
N PRO A 29 0.29 -0.37 -1.37
CA PRO A 29 1.60 -0.35 -0.75
C PRO A 29 2.39 0.90 -1.16
N HIS A 30 3.17 1.46 -0.23
CA HIS A 30 4.09 2.55 -0.55
C HIS A 30 5.31 2.07 -1.36
N SER A 31 5.76 0.85 -1.09
CA SER A 31 6.90 0.23 -1.76
C SER A 31 6.52 -1.09 -2.42
N VAL A 32 7.35 -1.54 -3.35
CA VAL A 32 7.13 -2.80 -4.04
C VAL A 32 7.07 -3.97 -3.04
N ILE A 33 6.11 -4.88 -3.23
CA ILE A 33 5.91 -6.05 -2.36
C ILE A 33 6.49 -7.31 -3.01
N ALA A 34 7.30 -8.05 -2.23
CA ALA A 34 7.94 -9.30 -2.63
C ALA A 34 6.94 -10.45 -2.76
N THR A 35 6.24 -10.50 -3.90
CA THR A 35 5.34 -11.59 -4.28
C THR A 35 5.92 -12.36 -5.46
N ALA A 36 5.43 -13.58 -5.73
CA ALA A 36 5.83 -14.34 -6.92
C ALA A 36 5.53 -13.59 -8.24
N ALA A 37 4.60 -12.62 -8.23
CA ALA A 37 4.30 -11.82 -9.41
C ALA A 37 5.40 -10.77 -9.70
N ILE A 38 6.20 -10.36 -8.71
CA ILE A 38 7.14 -9.27 -8.92
C ILE A 38 8.24 -9.64 -9.91
N SER A 39 8.65 -10.91 -9.93
CA SER A 39 9.63 -11.42 -10.90
C SER A 39 9.17 -11.29 -12.35
N ASN A 40 7.85 -11.20 -12.59
CA ASN A 40 7.27 -11.09 -13.92
C ASN A 40 7.06 -9.65 -14.37
N VAL A 41 7.06 -8.69 -13.43
CA VAL A 41 6.60 -7.31 -13.68
C VAL A 41 7.70 -6.27 -13.43
N VAL A 42 8.59 -6.50 -12.46
CA VAL A 42 9.58 -5.51 -12.04
C VAL A 42 10.96 -6.16 -11.92
N ALA A 43 11.86 -5.83 -12.85
CA ALA A 43 13.30 -6.17 -12.87
C ALA A 43 13.70 -7.63 -12.50
N GLY A 44 12.76 -8.58 -12.52
CA GLY A 44 13.02 -9.96 -12.12
C GLY A 44 13.45 -10.09 -10.65
N ASN A 45 14.35 -11.02 -10.38
CA ASN A 45 14.88 -11.28 -9.03
C ASN A 45 15.65 -10.10 -8.44
N LEU A 46 16.03 -9.10 -9.24
CA LEU A 46 16.75 -7.91 -8.76
C LEU A 46 15.87 -7.00 -7.89
N ALA A 47 14.54 -7.09 -8.01
CA ALA A 47 13.63 -6.29 -7.21
C ALA A 47 13.52 -6.75 -5.76
N PHE A 48 13.69 -8.06 -5.50
CA PHE A 48 13.39 -8.66 -4.20
C PHE A 48 14.09 -7.96 -3.00
N PRO A 49 15.40 -7.66 -3.05
CA PRO A 49 16.06 -6.97 -1.94
C PRO A 49 15.52 -5.57 -1.66
N HIS A 50 14.91 -4.91 -2.67
CA HIS A 50 14.33 -3.57 -2.58
C HIS A 50 12.84 -3.57 -2.18
N CYS A 51 12.28 -4.73 -1.90
CA CYS A 51 10.87 -4.89 -1.57
C CYS A 51 10.62 -4.95 -0.05
N ARG A 52 9.37 -4.66 0.33
CA ARG A 52 8.81 -5.14 1.60
C ARG A 52 8.18 -6.52 1.43
N LYS A 53 8.07 -7.25 2.53
CA LYS A 53 7.40 -8.54 2.60
C LYS A 53 5.88 -8.35 2.66
N PRO A 54 5.07 -9.32 2.17
CA PRO A 54 3.61 -9.19 2.10
C PRO A 54 2.92 -8.91 3.43
N GLU A 55 3.55 -9.23 4.56
CA GLU A 55 2.99 -9.05 5.90
C GLU A 55 2.61 -7.59 6.19
N ILE A 56 3.29 -6.58 5.63
CA ILE A 56 2.91 -5.18 5.83
C ILE A 56 1.49 -4.88 5.30
N MET A 57 1.15 -5.46 4.15
CA MET A 57 -0.17 -5.32 3.56
C MET A 57 -1.22 -6.11 4.35
N ALA A 58 -0.83 -7.24 4.94
CA ALA A 58 -1.70 -8.02 5.80
C ALA A 58 -2.05 -7.25 7.10
N ASP A 59 -1.05 -6.67 7.74
CA ASP A 59 -1.22 -5.91 8.98
C ASP A 59 -1.99 -4.61 8.72
N ALA A 60 -1.70 -3.90 7.63
CA ALA A 60 -2.47 -2.72 7.23
C ALA A 60 -3.94 -3.08 6.91
N ALA A 61 -4.19 -4.21 6.24
CA ALA A 61 -5.55 -4.68 5.99
C ALA A 61 -6.27 -5.06 7.30
N ALA A 62 -5.58 -5.72 8.23
CA ALA A 62 -6.13 -6.04 9.55
C ALA A 62 -6.51 -4.75 10.31
N ALA A 63 -5.65 -3.72 10.29
CA ALA A 63 -5.94 -2.42 10.88
C ALA A 63 -7.19 -1.76 10.28
N ILE A 64 -7.40 -1.85 8.96
CA ILE A 64 -8.64 -1.35 8.31
C ILE A 64 -9.86 -2.15 8.77
N LEU A 65 -9.75 -3.49 8.78
CA LEU A 65 -10.86 -4.39 9.10
C LEU A 65 -11.27 -4.33 10.58
N SER A 66 -10.38 -3.87 11.47
CA SER A 66 -10.66 -3.66 12.89
C SER A 66 -11.35 -2.32 13.19
N LYS A 67 -11.51 -1.43 12.21
CA LYS A 67 -12.18 -0.14 12.41
C LYS A 67 -13.70 -0.27 12.30
N GLU A 68 -14.39 0.60 13.03
CA GLU A 68 -15.84 0.72 12.93
C GLU A 68 -16.24 1.17 11.52
N ALA A 69 -17.09 0.38 10.87
CA ALA A 69 -17.45 0.57 9.46
C ALA A 69 -18.17 1.92 9.21
N ALA A 70 -18.87 2.44 10.21
CA ALA A 70 -19.55 3.73 10.14
C ALA A 70 -18.59 4.93 10.11
N GLU A 71 -17.39 4.77 10.68
CA GLU A 71 -16.41 5.85 10.86
C GLU A 71 -15.30 5.80 9.80
N PHE A 72 -15.01 4.63 9.25
CA PHE A 72 -13.89 4.42 8.34
C PHE A 72 -14.33 3.85 6.99
N THR A 73 -14.81 4.74 6.11
CA THR A 73 -15.24 4.40 4.73
C THR A 73 -14.79 5.48 3.75
N GLY A 74 -14.59 5.10 2.48
CA GLY A 74 -14.14 6.01 1.41
C GLY A 74 -12.67 6.41 1.49
N GLN A 75 -11.85 5.67 2.24
CA GLN A 75 -10.43 5.95 2.42
C GLN A 75 -9.57 5.30 1.33
N PHE A 76 -8.45 5.94 1.01
CA PHE A 76 -7.40 5.43 0.13
C PHE A 76 -6.11 5.34 0.93
N CYS A 77 -5.91 4.21 1.60
CA CYS A 77 -4.84 4.02 2.57
C CYS A 77 -3.53 3.63 1.87
N ILE A 78 -2.43 4.19 2.37
CA ILE A 78 -1.07 3.72 2.12
C ILE A 78 -0.62 2.92 3.33
N ASP A 79 -0.08 1.72 3.10
CA ASP A 79 0.22 0.72 4.13
C ASP A 79 1.04 1.26 5.31
N ASP A 80 2.21 1.85 5.07
CA ASP A 80 3.09 2.33 6.13
C ASP A 80 2.58 3.61 6.80
N VAL A 81 1.98 4.53 6.05
CA VAL A 81 1.34 5.73 6.60
C VAL A 81 0.22 5.35 7.56
N LEU A 82 -0.63 4.38 7.16
CA LEU A 82 -1.68 3.87 8.03
C LEU A 82 -1.09 3.23 9.28
N LEU A 83 -0.18 2.27 9.13
CA LEU A 83 0.42 1.57 10.27
C LEU A 83 1.18 2.51 11.22
N SER A 84 1.83 3.53 10.68
CA SER A 84 2.49 4.57 11.48
C SER A 84 1.47 5.35 12.31
N SER A 85 0.31 5.68 11.73
CA SER A 85 -0.78 6.33 12.47
C SER A 85 -1.41 5.43 13.54
N GLU A 86 -1.33 4.10 13.38
CA GLU A 86 -1.70 3.11 14.40
C GLU A 86 -0.59 2.86 15.46
N GLY A 87 0.52 3.59 15.39
CA GLY A 87 1.60 3.54 16.37
C GLY A 87 2.72 2.55 16.06
N VAL A 88 2.73 1.92 14.88
CA VAL A 88 3.88 1.13 14.42
C VAL A 88 5.05 2.06 14.14
N SER A 89 6.22 1.75 14.70
CA SER A 89 7.43 2.56 14.56
C SER A 89 8.61 1.78 13.97
N ASP A 90 8.65 0.45 14.15
CA ASP A 90 9.66 -0.41 13.54
C ASP A 90 9.12 -1.07 12.27
N PHE A 91 9.50 -0.50 11.12
CA PHE A 91 9.18 -1.04 9.79
C PHE A 91 10.28 -1.93 9.22
N SER A 92 11.42 -2.05 9.91
CA SER A 92 12.54 -2.89 9.46
C SER A 92 12.12 -4.36 9.39
N ILE A 93 11.17 -4.77 10.23
CA ILE A 93 10.58 -6.11 10.24
C ILE A 93 9.88 -6.47 8.94
N TYR A 94 9.47 -5.50 8.13
CA TYR A 94 8.83 -5.74 6.84
C TYR A 94 9.82 -5.73 5.68
N ARG A 95 11.10 -5.39 5.89
CA ARG A 95 12.11 -5.39 4.83
C ARG A 95 12.44 -6.82 4.42
N VAL A 96 12.65 -7.05 3.13
CA VAL A 96 13.31 -8.27 2.64
C VAL A 96 14.81 -8.21 2.92
N ASP A 97 15.44 -7.08 2.58
CA ASP A 97 16.83 -6.78 2.91
C ASP A 97 16.92 -5.34 3.49
N PRO A 98 17.09 -5.19 4.82
CA PRO A 98 17.20 -3.87 5.46
C PRO A 98 18.39 -3.04 4.98
N SER A 99 19.38 -3.64 4.32
CA SER A 99 20.57 -2.93 3.81
C SER A 99 20.34 -2.24 2.47
N LYS A 100 19.19 -2.45 1.83
CA LYS A 100 18.85 -1.94 0.49
C LYS A 100 17.78 -0.85 0.57
N PRO A 101 17.83 0.18 -0.30
CA PRO A 101 16.78 1.18 -0.38
C PRO A 101 15.46 0.55 -0.87
N LEU A 102 14.31 1.03 -0.41
CA LEU A 102 13.02 0.58 -0.95
C LEU A 102 12.79 1.15 -2.33
N TRP A 103 12.21 0.37 -3.22
CA TRP A 103 11.63 0.91 -4.45
C TRP A 103 10.20 1.33 -4.20
N SER A 104 9.87 2.56 -4.60
CA SER A 104 8.50 3.07 -4.56
C SER A 104 7.60 2.24 -5.48
N ASP A 105 6.37 1.97 -5.06
CA ASP A 105 5.39 1.32 -5.94
C ASP A 105 4.81 2.33 -6.95
N PHE A 106 4.15 1.81 -7.98
CA PHE A 106 3.47 2.64 -8.96
C PHE A 106 2.28 3.37 -8.33
N PHE A 107 2.02 4.59 -8.82
CA PHE A 107 0.81 5.37 -8.52
C PHE A 107 0.69 5.88 -7.07
N VAL A 108 1.79 5.88 -6.30
CA VAL A 108 1.84 6.58 -5.00
C VAL A 108 1.73 8.09 -5.26
N PRO A 109 0.76 8.80 -4.66
CA PRO A 109 0.58 10.24 -4.87
C PRO A 109 1.79 11.05 -4.39
N GLU A 110 2.10 12.13 -5.10
CA GLU A 110 3.09 13.11 -4.67
C GLU A 110 2.69 13.71 -3.30
N GLY A 111 3.67 13.89 -2.41
CA GLY A 111 3.45 14.42 -1.07
C GLY A 111 2.94 13.39 -0.05
N THR A 112 2.83 12.11 -0.42
CA THR A 112 2.62 11.01 0.55
C THR A 112 3.75 11.03 1.58
N PRO A 113 3.48 11.02 2.90
CA PRO A 113 4.53 11.01 3.92
C PRO A 113 5.43 9.77 3.80
N GLU A 114 6.74 9.99 3.68
CA GLU A 114 7.74 8.92 3.69
C GLU A 114 8.06 8.50 5.13
N ILE A 115 7.41 7.42 5.60
CA ILE A 115 7.73 6.80 6.90
C ILE A 115 9.14 6.21 6.89
N GLU A 116 9.51 5.60 5.76
CA GLU A 116 10.89 5.25 5.43
C GLU A 116 11.20 5.78 4.03
N PRO A 117 12.46 6.17 3.73
CA PRO A 117 12.83 6.65 2.41
C PRO A 117 12.57 5.60 1.31
N VAL A 118 11.87 6.02 0.26
CA VAL A 118 11.65 5.23 -0.96
C VAL A 118 12.34 5.89 -2.14
N VAL A 119 12.86 5.10 -3.08
CA VAL A 119 13.47 5.61 -4.31
C VAL A 119 12.67 5.15 -5.51
N MET A 120 12.50 6.03 -6.49
CA MET A 120 11.98 5.65 -7.79
C MET A 120 13.00 4.74 -8.48
N MET A 121 12.53 3.66 -9.12
CA MET A 121 13.39 2.88 -10.00
C MET A 121 13.89 3.77 -11.14
N SER A 122 15.20 3.94 -11.24
CA SER A 122 15.81 4.69 -12.34
C SER A 122 15.56 3.97 -13.67
N GLY A 123 14.97 4.67 -14.64
CA GLY A 123 14.90 4.22 -16.04
C GLY A 123 13.54 3.72 -16.54
N MET A 124 12.45 3.85 -15.78
CA MET A 124 11.10 3.56 -16.27
C MET A 124 10.24 4.83 -16.24
N SER A 125 10.21 5.55 -17.36
CA SER A 125 9.14 6.52 -17.63
C SER A 125 7.86 5.76 -17.92
N ILE A 126 6.78 6.09 -17.21
CA ILE A 126 5.40 5.71 -17.55
C ILE A 126 4.93 6.44 -18.80
#